data_AF-H0A6I3-F1
#
_entry.id   AF-H0A6I3-F1
#
_cell.length_a   1.000
_cell.length_b   1.000
_cell.length_c   1.000
_cell.angle_alpha   90.00
_cell.angle_beta   90.00
_cell.angle_gamma   90.00
#
_symmetry.space_group_name_H-M   'P 1'
#
loop_
_entity.id
_entity.type
_entity.pdbx_description
1 polymer ?
#
loop_
_entity_poly.entity_id
_entity_poly.type
_entity_poly.pdbx_seq_one_letter_code
_entity_poly.pdbx_strand_id
1 'polypeptide(L)'
;MNSLAGDAMDRSLELTKPFGRFVELGKRDFFENTRVGLRPWRRNLTYFGVDVDQLPKSRPDLAKSLLEDIARRMAQGELHPLPHAVRAPAEAEAAFRTLQASGQIGKLVLTPPAIPATTAATAATAAAPEWTPPEGIILVVGGTQGFGFECAKWLAARGATRLALLSRRGGTTPGAEA
;
A
#
# COMPACT_ATOMS: atom_id res chain seq x y z
N MET A 1 -7.29 20.10 -8.18
CA MET A 1 -6.98 18.78 -7.60
C MET A 1 -5.47 18.70 -7.55
N ASN A 2 -4.90 18.33 -6.41
CA ASN A 2 -3.46 18.28 -6.17
C ASN A 2 -3.04 16.90 -5.68
N SER A 3 -1.82 16.50 -6.05
CA SER A 3 -1.11 15.35 -5.52
C SER A 3 0.40 15.62 -5.40
N LEU A 4 0.81 16.88 -5.56
CA LEU A 4 2.19 17.34 -5.43
C LEU A 4 2.44 17.75 -3.97
N ALA A 5 3.72 17.81 -3.56
CA ALA A 5 4.12 18.12 -2.20
C ALA A 5 5.03 19.36 -2.11
N GLY A 6 5.16 19.95 -0.91
CA GLY A 6 6.05 21.08 -0.64
C GLY A 6 5.75 22.31 -1.50
N ASP A 7 6.79 22.98 -2.02
CA ASP A 7 6.66 24.22 -2.80
C ASP A 7 5.68 24.07 -3.99
N ALA A 8 5.60 22.89 -4.60
CA ALA A 8 4.68 22.62 -5.71
C ALA A 8 3.21 22.59 -5.25
N MET A 9 2.93 22.13 -4.02
CA MET A 9 1.60 22.22 -3.40
C MET A 9 1.24 23.69 -3.16
N ASP A 10 2.16 24.48 -2.61
CA ASP A 10 1.94 25.91 -2.33
C ASP A 10 1.61 26.69 -3.61
N ARG A 11 2.37 26.46 -4.68
CA ARG A 11 2.07 27.05 -5.99
C ARG A 11 0.74 26.57 -6.56
N SER A 12 0.41 25.30 -6.39
CA SER A 12 -0.88 24.75 -6.83
C SER A 12 -2.05 25.43 -6.10
N LEU A 13 -1.89 25.74 -4.81
CA LEU A 13 -2.89 26.44 -4.01
C LEU A 13 -3.10 27.89 -4.50
N GLU A 14 -2.02 28.59 -4.89
CA GLU A 14 -2.08 29.95 -5.45
C GLU A 14 -2.88 30.04 -6.76
N LEU A 15 -2.92 28.95 -7.54
CA LEU A 15 -3.68 28.85 -8.79
C LEU A 15 -5.20 28.73 -8.57
N THR A 16 -5.65 28.52 -7.33
CA THR A 16 -7.07 28.39 -7.02
C THR A 16 -7.78 29.74 -7.24
N LYS A 17 -8.80 29.73 -8.11
CA LYS A 17 -9.66 30.89 -8.38
C LYS A 17 -10.46 31.29 -7.13
N PRO A 18 -10.93 32.54 -7.03
CA PRO A 18 -11.84 32.95 -5.95
C PRO A 18 -13.03 32.00 -5.79
N PHE A 19 -13.41 31.70 -4.56
CA PHE A 19 -14.44 30.73 -4.18
C PHE A 19 -14.15 29.28 -4.63
N GLY A 20 -12.90 29.00 -5.01
CA GLY A 20 -12.49 27.69 -5.49
C GLY A 20 -12.32 26.66 -4.37
N ARG A 21 -12.36 25.40 -4.80
CA ARG A 21 -12.16 24.22 -3.95
C ARG A 21 -10.80 23.61 -4.29
N PHE A 22 -9.91 23.60 -3.31
CA PHE A 22 -8.65 22.88 -3.39
C PHE A 22 -8.86 21.47 -2.84
N VAL A 23 -8.62 20.45 -3.67
CA VAL A 23 -8.78 19.04 -3.32
C VAL A 23 -7.40 18.40 -3.30
N GLU A 24 -6.92 18.06 -2.11
CA GLU A 24 -5.64 17.43 -1.84
C GLU A 24 -5.80 15.91 -1.78
N LEU A 25 -5.05 15.19 -2.63
CA LEU A 25 -4.95 13.73 -2.63
C LEU A 25 -3.60 13.26 -2.09
N GLY A 26 -2.60 14.15 -2.01
CA GLY A 26 -1.28 13.87 -1.47
C GLY A 26 -1.34 13.63 0.04
N LYS A 27 -0.77 12.50 0.48
CA LYS A 27 -0.74 12.14 1.90
C LYS A 27 0.45 12.72 2.64
N ARG A 28 1.56 12.98 1.93
CA ARG A 28 2.84 13.35 2.53
C ARG A 28 2.73 14.59 3.42
N ASP A 29 2.23 15.71 2.89
CA ASP A 29 2.11 16.95 3.66
C ASP A 29 1.13 16.86 4.83
N PHE A 30 0.07 16.06 4.69
CA PHE A 30 -0.86 15.77 5.78
C PHE A 30 -0.17 15.03 6.94
N PHE A 31 0.63 14.00 6.64
CA PHE A 31 1.34 13.22 7.67
C PHE A 31 2.56 13.95 8.25
N GLU A 32 3.23 14.79 7.46
CA GLU A 32 4.38 15.60 7.90
C GLU A 32 3.96 16.87 8.66
N ASN A 33 2.65 17.16 8.75
CA ASN A 33 2.12 18.38 9.35
C ASN A 33 2.74 19.65 8.73
N THR A 34 2.85 19.66 7.40
CA THR A 34 3.38 20.81 6.65
C THR A 34 2.55 22.06 6.94
N ARG A 35 3.22 23.19 7.20
CA ARG A 35 2.55 24.47 7.45
C ARG A 35 2.01 25.05 6.14
N VAL A 36 0.72 25.35 6.12
CA VAL A 36 0.08 26.03 4.98
C VAL A 36 -0.19 27.50 5.31
N GLY A 37 0.23 28.40 4.45
CA GLY A 37 -0.03 29.83 4.61
C GLY A 37 -1.49 30.19 4.36
N LEU A 38 -2.10 31.03 5.22
CA LEU A 38 -3.52 31.41 5.11
C LEU A 38 -3.82 32.46 4.04
N ARG A 39 -2.80 33.07 3.42
CA ARG A 39 -2.99 34.15 2.42
C ARG A 39 -3.95 33.79 1.28
N PRO A 40 -3.94 32.56 0.71
CA PRO A 40 -4.86 32.17 -0.34
C PRO A 40 -6.34 32.25 0.07
N TRP A 41 -6.67 32.05 1.36
CA TRP A 41 -8.06 32.11 1.85
C TRP A 41 -8.68 33.51 1.79
N ARG A 42 -7.90 34.58 1.57
CA ARG A 42 -8.44 35.90 1.24
C ARG A 42 -9.34 35.90 0.00
N ARG A 43 -9.23 34.85 -0.83
CA ARG A 43 -10.07 34.61 -2.02
C ARG A 43 -11.28 33.71 -1.74
N ASN A 44 -11.68 33.52 -0.48
CA ASN A 44 -12.80 32.66 -0.05
C ASN A 44 -12.63 31.19 -0.47
N LEU A 45 -11.43 30.62 -0.28
CA LEU A 45 -11.16 29.24 -0.70
C LEU A 45 -11.71 28.22 0.31
N THR A 46 -12.04 27.03 -0.20
CA THR A 46 -12.24 25.83 0.63
C THR A 46 -11.15 24.81 0.34
N TYR A 47 -10.63 24.16 1.38
CA TYR A 47 -9.61 23.12 1.27
C TYR A 47 -10.18 21.79 1.75
N PHE A 48 -10.01 20.73 0.93
CA PHE A 48 -10.41 19.36 1.24
C PHE A 48 -9.18 18.46 1.23
N GLY A 49 -8.80 17.93 2.39
CA GLY A 49 -7.91 16.77 2.46
C GLY A 49 -8.71 15.50 2.23
N VAL A 50 -8.38 14.71 1.21
CA VAL A 50 -9.12 13.50 0.86
C VAL A 50 -8.21 12.28 0.99
N ASP A 51 -8.46 11.48 2.02
CA ASP A 51 -7.86 10.16 2.20
C ASP A 51 -8.90 9.07 1.97
N VAL A 52 -8.89 8.47 0.77
CA VAL A 52 -9.85 7.44 0.38
C VAL A 52 -9.69 6.16 1.21
N ASP A 53 -8.50 5.89 1.77
CA ASP A 53 -8.24 4.67 2.54
C ASP A 53 -8.94 4.69 3.92
N GLN A 54 -9.29 5.88 4.42
CA GLN A 54 -10.08 6.02 5.64
C GLN A 54 -11.57 5.81 5.39
N LEU A 55 -12.02 5.94 4.15
CA LEU A 55 -13.45 5.94 3.84
C LEU A 55 -14.15 4.62 4.22
N PRO A 56 -13.63 3.42 3.87
CA PRO A 56 -14.27 2.16 4.26
C PRO A 56 -14.31 1.94 5.77
N LYS A 57 -13.32 2.48 6.51
CA LYS A 57 -13.22 2.33 7.96
C LYS A 57 -14.16 3.26 8.71
N SER A 58 -14.24 4.52 8.28
CA SER A 58 -14.94 5.59 8.99
C SER A 58 -16.35 5.85 8.46
N ARG A 59 -16.62 5.56 7.18
CA ARG A 59 -17.92 5.75 6.52
C ARG A 59 -18.22 4.61 5.53
N PRO A 60 -18.44 3.38 6.03
CA PRO A 60 -18.60 2.19 5.19
C PRO A 60 -19.77 2.30 4.20
N ASP A 61 -20.91 2.88 4.60
CA ASP A 61 -22.08 3.01 3.72
C ASP A 61 -21.79 3.93 2.52
N LEU A 62 -21.02 5.00 2.74
CA LEU A 62 -20.59 5.90 1.68
C LEU A 62 -19.55 5.23 0.76
N ALA A 63 -18.60 4.48 1.33
CA ALA A 63 -17.64 3.73 0.54
C ALA A 63 -18.36 2.72 -0.39
N LYS A 64 -19.33 1.99 0.15
CA LYS A 64 -20.15 1.04 -0.58
C LYS A 64 -20.92 1.72 -1.71
N SER A 65 -21.65 2.80 -1.41
CA SER A 65 -22.48 3.48 -2.42
C SER A 65 -21.64 4.08 -3.56
N LEU A 66 -20.46 4.61 -3.26
CA LEU A 66 -19.52 5.09 -4.28
C LEU A 66 -18.97 3.96 -5.15
N LEU A 67 -18.62 2.82 -4.55
CA LEU A 67 -18.11 1.67 -5.30
C LEU A 67 -19.19 1.07 -6.22
N GLU A 68 -20.44 1.01 -5.74
CA GLU A 68 -21.60 0.58 -6.55
C GLU A 68 -21.86 1.55 -7.72
N ASP A 69 -21.77 2.86 -7.51
CA ASP A 69 -21.88 3.84 -8.60
C ASP A 69 -20.77 3.67 -9.64
N ILE A 70 -19.52 3.52 -9.20
CA ILE A 70 -18.38 3.27 -10.10
C ILE A 70 -18.61 2.00 -10.91
N ALA A 71 -19.01 0.89 -10.27
CA ALA A 71 -19.27 -0.38 -10.95
C ALA A 71 -20.39 -0.26 -12.00
N ARG A 72 -21.47 0.44 -11.67
CA ARG A 72 -22.59 0.71 -12.60
C ARG A 72 -22.10 1.51 -13.81
N ARG A 73 -21.36 2.60 -13.60
CA ARG A 73 -20.84 3.44 -14.69
C ARG A 73 -19.84 2.72 -15.58
N MET A 74 -19.03 1.83 -15.01
CA MET A 74 -18.15 0.94 -15.78
C MET A 74 -18.97 -0.03 -16.65
N ALA A 75 -20.01 -0.66 -16.08
CA ALA A 75 -20.90 -1.56 -16.83
C ALA A 75 -21.67 -0.86 -17.95
N GLN A 76 -21.99 0.42 -17.77
CA GLN A 76 -22.63 1.28 -18.79
C GLN A 76 -21.63 1.82 -19.83
N GLY A 77 -20.33 1.59 -19.64
CA GLY A 77 -19.29 2.11 -20.53
C GLY A 77 -19.03 3.61 -20.39
N GLU A 78 -19.52 4.27 -19.33
CA GLU A 78 -19.20 5.68 -19.05
C GLU A 78 -17.76 5.87 -18.55
N LEU A 79 -17.21 4.84 -17.89
CA LEU A 79 -15.84 4.82 -17.39
C LEU A 79 -15.02 3.85 -18.22
N HIS A 80 -14.03 4.38 -18.93
CA HIS A 80 -13.11 3.59 -19.74
C HIS A 80 -11.80 3.28 -18.99
N PRO A 81 -11.18 2.11 -19.22
CA PRO A 81 -9.87 1.80 -18.67
C PRO A 81 -8.83 2.85 -19.09
N LEU A 82 -7.96 3.22 -18.15
CA LEU A 82 -6.78 4.02 -18.46
C LEU A 82 -5.83 3.24 -19.39
N PRO A 83 -4.95 3.92 -20.15
CA PRO A 83 -3.81 3.27 -20.78
C PRO A 83 -3.10 2.39 -19.75
N HIS A 84 -2.80 1.16 -20.12
CA HIS A 84 -2.13 0.24 -19.21
C HIS A 84 -1.14 -0.66 -19.95
N ALA A 85 -0.09 -1.04 -19.24
CA ALA A 85 0.87 -2.02 -19.71
C ALA A 85 0.82 -3.24 -18.81
N VAL A 86 0.53 -4.39 -19.42
CA VAL A 86 0.49 -5.68 -18.75
C VAL A 86 1.90 -6.28 -18.71
N ARG A 87 2.29 -6.84 -17.57
CA ARG A 87 3.60 -7.44 -17.30
C ARG A 87 3.42 -8.81 -16.66
N ALA A 88 4.31 -9.74 -16.99
CA ALA A 88 4.33 -11.04 -16.33
C ALA A 88 4.79 -10.90 -14.86
N PRO A 89 4.41 -11.83 -13.97
CA PRO A 89 4.85 -11.79 -12.57
C PRO A 89 6.38 -11.79 -12.42
N ALA A 90 7.10 -12.48 -13.33
CA ALA A 90 8.56 -12.50 -13.34
C ALA A 90 9.19 -11.11 -13.58
N GLU A 91 8.43 -10.17 -14.15
CA GLU A 91 8.88 -8.80 -14.42
C GLU A 91 8.51 -7.82 -13.29
N ALA A 92 7.99 -8.30 -12.16
CA ALA A 92 7.52 -7.43 -11.07
C ALA A 92 8.59 -6.42 -10.61
N GLU A 93 9.83 -6.86 -10.42
CA GLU A 93 10.93 -5.98 -10.02
C GLU A 93 11.20 -4.87 -11.04
N ALA A 94 11.21 -5.22 -12.34
CA ALA A 94 11.37 -4.25 -13.41
C ALA A 94 10.19 -3.27 -13.47
N ALA A 95 8.96 -3.76 -13.28
CA ALA A 95 7.76 -2.92 -13.20
C ALA A 95 7.84 -1.91 -12.04
N PHE A 96 8.29 -2.34 -10.86
CA PHE A 96 8.51 -1.43 -9.72
C PHE A 96 9.62 -0.41 -9.98
N ARG A 97 10.69 -0.78 -10.70
CA ARG A 97 11.72 0.19 -11.13
C ARG A 97 11.14 1.24 -12.07
N THR A 98 10.33 0.85 -13.06
CA THR A 98 9.65 1.78 -13.96
C THR A 98 8.74 2.75 -13.21
N LEU A 99 7.99 2.23 -12.23
CA LEU A 99 7.11 3.04 -11.37
C LEU A 99 7.91 4.10 -10.58
N GLN A 100 9.03 3.71 -9.96
CA GLN A 100 9.89 4.63 -9.20
C GLN A 100 10.52 5.72 -10.07
N ALA A 101 10.89 5.37 -11.30
CA ALA A 101 11.41 6.32 -12.27
C ALA A 101 10.31 7.24 -12.86
N SER A 102 9.04 7.05 -12.47
CA SER A 102 7.88 7.77 -13.03
C SER A 102 7.78 7.68 -14.57
N GLY A 103 8.30 6.58 -15.14
CA GLY A 103 8.47 6.42 -16.60
C GLY A 103 7.25 5.86 -17.34
N GLN A 104 6.07 5.87 -16.72
CA GLN A 104 4.87 5.22 -17.23
C GLN A 104 3.71 6.21 -17.37
N ILE A 105 2.89 6.02 -18.40
CA ILE A 105 1.61 6.69 -18.53
C ILE A 105 0.52 5.67 -18.20
N GLY A 106 -0.39 6.03 -17.29
CA GLY A 106 -1.49 5.17 -16.87
C GLY A 106 -1.07 4.09 -15.87
N LYS A 107 -1.54 2.85 -16.05
CA LYS A 107 -1.40 1.77 -15.07
C LYS A 107 -0.42 0.67 -15.51
N LEU A 108 0.48 0.25 -14.61
CA LEU A 108 1.18 -1.03 -14.74
C LEU A 108 0.33 -2.12 -14.08
N VAL A 109 0.07 -3.20 -14.81
CA VAL A 109 -0.75 -4.33 -14.36
C VAL A 109 0.12 -5.58 -14.40
N LEU A 110 0.31 -6.24 -13.25
CA LEU A 110 0.94 -7.55 -13.19
C LEU A 110 -0.14 -8.62 -13.32
N THR A 111 0.04 -9.56 -14.25
CA THR A 111 -0.83 -10.74 -14.27
C THR A 111 -0.53 -11.61 -13.06
N PRO A 112 -1.55 -12.27 -12.48
CA PRO A 112 -1.31 -13.29 -11.47
C PRO A 112 -0.39 -14.40 -12.03
N PRO A 113 0.49 -14.99 -11.20
CA PRO A 113 1.29 -16.13 -11.65
C PRO A 113 0.37 -17.26 -12.10
N ALA A 114 0.75 -17.93 -13.20
CA ALA A 114 0.02 -19.09 -13.68
C ALA A 114 0.10 -20.19 -12.61
N ILE A 115 -0.97 -20.35 -11.84
CA ILE A 115 -1.13 -21.48 -10.95
C ILE A 115 -1.57 -22.65 -11.85
N PRO A 116 -0.81 -23.77 -11.93
CA PRO A 116 -1.22 -24.92 -12.71
C PRO A 116 -2.65 -25.34 -12.35
N ALA A 117 -3.49 -25.62 -13.36
CA ALA A 117 -4.92 -25.88 -13.20
C ALA A 117 -5.25 -26.98 -12.17
N THR A 118 -4.33 -27.93 -11.96
CA THR A 118 -4.40 -28.98 -10.93
C THR A 118 -4.41 -28.45 -9.49
N THR A 119 -3.95 -27.21 -9.27
CA THR A 119 -3.92 -26.52 -7.97
C THR A 119 -4.99 -25.42 -7.87
N ALA A 120 -5.51 -24.94 -9.01
CA ALA A 120 -6.45 -23.82 -9.04
C ALA A 120 -7.88 -24.23 -8.61
N ALA A 121 -8.30 -25.47 -8.90
CA ALA A 121 -9.62 -25.96 -8.48
C ALA A 121 -9.71 -26.19 -6.96
N THR A 122 -8.59 -26.40 -6.27
CA THR A 122 -8.52 -26.55 -4.81
C THR A 122 -8.18 -25.25 -4.09
N ALA A 123 -7.41 -24.32 -4.69
CA ALA A 123 -6.97 -23.08 -4.03
C ALA A 123 -8.05 -21.99 -3.91
N ALA A 124 -9.11 -21.99 -4.74
CA ALA A 124 -10.16 -20.97 -4.67
C ALA A 124 -11.11 -21.14 -3.46
N THR A 125 -11.06 -22.29 -2.77
CA THR A 125 -11.87 -22.60 -1.58
C THR A 125 -11.08 -23.22 -0.43
N ALA A 126 -9.87 -23.72 -0.65
CA ALA A 126 -8.99 -24.10 0.45
C ALA A 126 -8.44 -22.83 1.10
N ALA A 127 -8.74 -22.64 2.39
CA ALA A 127 -7.90 -21.81 3.25
C ALA A 127 -6.43 -22.17 2.94
N ALA A 128 -5.56 -21.16 2.82
CA ALA A 128 -4.14 -21.39 2.67
C ALA A 128 -3.73 -22.48 3.66
N PRO A 129 -3.05 -23.56 3.23
CA PRO A 129 -2.80 -24.71 4.09
C PRO A 129 -2.23 -24.19 5.40
N GLU A 130 -2.86 -24.57 6.50
CA GLU A 130 -2.45 -24.14 7.83
C GLU A 130 -0.99 -24.48 7.98
N TRP A 131 -0.16 -23.46 8.18
CA TRP A 131 1.28 -23.64 8.21
C TRP A 131 1.62 -24.53 9.41
N THR A 132 2.10 -25.74 9.14
CA THR A 132 2.61 -26.64 10.17
C THR A 132 4.12 -26.49 10.26
N PRO A 133 4.67 -26.22 11.46
CA PRO A 133 6.11 -26.09 11.63
C PRO A 133 6.81 -27.42 11.27
N PRO A 134 7.91 -27.39 10.51
CA PRO A 134 8.67 -28.60 10.20
C PRO A 134 9.28 -29.21 11.48
N GLU A 135 9.45 -30.53 11.49
CA GLU A 135 10.23 -31.23 12.51
C GLU A 135 11.72 -30.88 12.31
N GLY A 136 12.19 -29.80 12.92
CA GLY A 136 13.57 -29.34 12.74
C GLY A 136 13.83 -27.97 13.36
N ILE A 137 15.07 -27.50 13.21
CA ILE A 137 15.47 -26.15 13.61
C ILE A 137 15.19 -25.19 12.46
N ILE A 138 14.42 -24.13 12.72
CA ILE A 138 14.21 -23.05 11.76
C ILE A 138 15.24 -21.95 12.02
N LEU A 139 16.07 -21.67 11.03
CA LEU A 139 17.10 -20.62 11.08
C LEU A 139 16.51 -19.27 10.65
N VAL A 140 16.53 -18.29 11.54
CA VAL A 140 16.13 -16.90 11.26
C VAL A 140 17.37 -16.01 11.18
N VAL A 141 17.75 -15.63 9.97
CA VAL A 141 18.89 -14.74 9.72
C VAL A 141 18.49 -13.29 9.99
N GLY A 142 19.29 -12.56 10.76
CA GLY A 142 18.92 -11.26 11.32
C GLY A 142 17.91 -11.35 12.47
N GLY A 143 17.76 -12.53 13.09
CA GLY A 143 16.64 -12.85 13.98
C GLY A 143 16.64 -12.19 15.36
N THR A 144 17.69 -11.49 15.78
CA THR A 144 17.79 -10.95 17.14
C THR A 144 17.16 -9.56 17.33
N GLN A 145 16.71 -8.89 16.26
CA GLN A 145 16.03 -7.59 16.36
C GLN A 145 15.12 -7.30 15.15
N GLY A 146 14.29 -6.25 15.28
CA GLY A 146 13.47 -5.72 14.20
C GLY A 146 12.55 -6.78 13.60
N PHE A 147 12.41 -6.76 12.27
CA PHE A 147 11.52 -7.67 11.55
C PHE A 147 11.88 -9.15 11.73
N GLY A 148 13.18 -9.49 11.75
CA GLY A 148 13.61 -10.88 11.95
C GLY A 148 13.16 -11.44 13.30
N PHE A 149 13.19 -10.61 14.35
CA PHE A 149 12.73 -11.01 15.68
C PHE A 149 11.21 -11.17 15.75
N GLU A 150 10.46 -10.26 15.13
CA GLU A 150 8.99 -10.39 15.03
C GLU A 150 8.57 -11.61 14.20
N CYS A 151 9.32 -11.94 13.13
CA CYS A 151 9.15 -13.20 12.41
C CYS A 151 9.40 -14.42 13.31
N ALA A 152 10.46 -14.40 14.14
CA ALA A 152 10.74 -15.49 15.07
C ALA A 152 9.60 -15.67 16.09
N LYS A 153 9.07 -14.57 16.66
CA LYS A 153 7.90 -14.63 17.55
C LYS A 153 6.67 -15.21 16.88
N TRP A 154 6.41 -14.80 15.64
CA TRP A 154 5.30 -15.31 14.85
C TRP A 154 5.45 -16.82 14.56
N LEU A 155 6.67 -17.27 14.22
CA LEU A 155 6.96 -18.70 14.02
C LEU A 155 6.74 -19.50 15.30
N ALA A 156 7.19 -19.00 16.45
CA ALA A 156 6.96 -19.61 17.75
C ALA A 156 5.45 -19.67 18.08
N ALA A 157 4.71 -18.59 17.84
CA ALA A 157 3.26 -18.54 18.04
C ALA A 157 2.50 -19.53 17.14
N ARG A 158 3.08 -19.91 16.00
CA ARG A 158 2.55 -20.94 15.10
C ARG A 158 3.08 -22.35 15.38
N GLY A 159 3.72 -22.56 16.54
CA GLY A 159 4.11 -23.88 17.03
C GLY A 159 5.54 -24.31 16.69
N ALA A 160 6.38 -23.45 16.11
CA ALA A 160 7.79 -23.78 15.94
C ALA A 160 8.46 -23.98 17.29
N THR A 161 8.87 -25.20 17.60
CA THR A 161 9.50 -25.53 18.89
C THR A 161 11.01 -25.31 18.92
N ARG A 162 11.66 -25.18 17.76
CA ARG A 162 13.12 -25.03 17.65
C ARG A 162 13.46 -23.90 16.68
N LEU A 163 13.91 -22.77 17.21
CA LEU A 163 14.34 -21.60 16.43
C LEU A 163 15.82 -21.32 16.71
N ALA A 164 16.59 -21.10 15.65
CA ALA A 164 17.97 -20.59 15.74
C ALA A 164 18.00 -19.16 15.20
N LEU A 165 18.33 -18.19 16.04
CA LEU A 165 18.41 -16.78 15.65
C LEU A 165 19.86 -16.43 15.32
N LEU A 166 20.15 -16.20 14.04
CA LEU A 166 21.49 -15.83 13.60
C LEU A 166 21.57 -14.32 13.43
N SER A 167 22.52 -13.67 14.11
CA SER A 167 22.82 -12.27 13.87
C SER A 167 24.30 -11.97 14.11
N ARG A 168 24.78 -10.86 13.54
CA ARG A 168 26.19 -10.44 13.68
C ARG A 168 26.58 -10.04 15.10
N ARG A 169 25.62 -9.53 15.89
CA ARG A 169 25.83 -9.10 17.29
C ARG A 169 25.45 -10.19 18.30
N GLY A 170 24.71 -11.20 17.87
CA GLY A 170 24.29 -12.32 18.74
C GLY A 170 23.55 -11.84 19.99
N GLY A 171 23.80 -12.50 21.12
CA GLY A 171 23.19 -12.19 22.43
C GLY A 171 23.60 -10.85 23.04
N THR A 172 24.45 -10.06 22.37
CA THR A 172 24.74 -8.68 22.79
C THR A 172 23.66 -7.68 22.34
N THR A 173 22.67 -8.13 21.57
CA THR A 173 21.47 -7.34 21.29
C THR A 173 20.57 -7.32 22.53
N PRO A 174 20.18 -6.13 23.05
CA PRO A 174 19.28 -6.03 24.20
C PRO A 174 17.99 -6.81 23.98
N GLY A 175 17.64 -7.69 24.91
CA GLY A 175 16.46 -8.57 24.81
C GLY A 175 16.66 -9.87 24.01
N ALA A 176 17.88 -10.17 23.57
CA ALA A 176 18.27 -11.45 22.94
C ALA A 176 19.20 -12.29 23.83
N GLU A 177 19.16 -12.04 25.14
CA GLU A 177 19.86 -12.82 26.16
C GLU A 177 19.22 -14.23 26.26
N ALA A 178 20.06 -15.25 26.43
CA ALA A 178 19.65 -16.66 26.42
C ALA A 178 19.08 -17.14 27.75
#